data_AF-A0A6L8TX96-F1
#
_entry.id   AF-A0A6L8TX96-F1
#
_cell.length_a   1.000
_cell.length_b   1.000
_cell.length_c   1.000
_cell.angle_alpha   90.00
_cell.angle_beta   90.00
_cell.angle_gamma   90.00
#
_symmetry.space_group_name_H-M   'P 1'
#
loop_
_entity.id
_entity.type
_entity.pdbx_description
1 polymer ?
#
loop_
_entity_poly.entity_id
_entity_poly.type
_entity_poly.pdbx_seq_one_letter_code
_entity_poly.pdbx_strand_id
1 'polypeptide(L)' 'MIRELKEARLIVVEGTLYPLLTRQKNAGLLSYRWEESQQGPPRKYYELTDKGKKYLR' A
#
# COMPACT_ATOMS: atom_id res chain seq x y z
N MET A 1 -8.80 4.41 0.42
CA MET A 1 -7.44 3.93 0.13
C MET A 1 -7.22 3.48 -1.33
N ILE A 2 -7.96 2.51 -1.91
CA ILE A 2 -7.87 2.26 -3.39
C ILE A 2 -8.40 3.45 -4.22
N ARG A 3 -9.29 4.26 -3.64
CA ARG A 3 -9.80 5.49 -4.28
C ARG A 3 -8.73 6.57 -4.51
N GLU A 4 -7.73 6.70 -3.64
CA GLU A 4 -6.70 7.75 -3.78
C GLU A 4 -5.64 7.41 -4.84
N LEU A 5 -5.29 6.13 -4.99
CA LEU A 5 -4.38 5.68 -6.05
C LEU A 5 -4.98 5.82 -7.46
N LYS A 6 -6.32 5.79 -7.59
CA LYS A 6 -7.02 6.11 -8.85
C LYS A 6 -6.90 7.59 -9.23
N GLU A 7 -6.79 8.50 -8.26
CA GLU A 7 -6.61 9.93 -8.55
C GLU A 7 -5.18 10.26 -9.02
N ALA A 8 -4.18 9.47 -8.62
CA ALA A 8 -2.79 9.64 -9.03
C ALA A 8 -2.50 9.25 -10.51
N ARG A 9 -3.52 8.95 -11.33
CA ARG A 9 -3.39 8.46 -12.72
C ARG A 9 -2.40 7.31 -12.92
N LEU A 10 -2.12 6.53 -11.88
CA LEU A 10 -1.39 5.29 -12.04
C LEU A 10 -2.35 4.31 -12.71
N ILE A 11 -2.08 3.93 -13.96
CA ILE A 11 -2.72 2.79 -14.61
C ILE A 11 -2.18 1.56 -13.88
N VAL A 12 -2.78 1.26 -12.74
CA VAL A 12 -2.42 0.11 -11.94
C VAL A 12 -3.18 -1.08 -12.51
N VAL A 13 -2.50 -1.87 -13.34
CA VAL A 13 -2.97 -3.22 -13.66
C VAL A 13 -2.99 -4.00 -12.35
N GLU A 14 -4.08 -4.71 -12.03
CA GLU A 14 -4.24 -5.41 -10.74
C GLU A 14 -3.06 -6.34 -10.40
N GLY A 15 -2.39 -6.90 -11.42
CA GLY A 15 -1.21 -7.74 -11.28
C GLY A 15 0.10 -7.03 -10.92
N THR A 16 0.20 -5.70 -11.05
CA THR A 16 1.46 -4.97 -10.79
C THR A 16 1.46 -4.23 -9.45
N LEU A 17 0.29 -3.98 -8.86
CA LEU A 17 0.17 -3.29 -7.57
C LEU A 17 0.78 -4.10 -6.42
N TYR A 18 0.36 -5.35 -6.28
CA TYR A 18 0.75 -6.18 -5.15
C TYR A 18 2.25 -6.50 -5.13
N PRO A 19 2.90 -6.82 -6.28
CA PRO A 19 4.36 -6.92 -6.33
C PRO A 19 5.07 -5.62 -5.93
N LEU A 20 4.54 -4.46 -6.34
CA LEU A 20 5.12 -3.17 -5.98
C LEU A 20 5.00 -2.89 -4.47
N LEU A 21 3.81 -3.05 -3.89
CA LEU A 21 3.60 -2.91 -2.44
C LEU A 21 4.48 -3.88 -1.65
N THR A 22 4.63 -5.11 -2.13
CA THR A 22 5.51 -6.12 -1.51
C THR A 22 6.97 -5.69 -1.53
N ARG A 23 7.47 -5.19 -2.67
CA ARG A 23 8.85 -4.69 -2.78
C ARG A 23 9.11 -3.51 -1.83
N GLN A 24 8.19 -2.53 -1.80
CA GLN A 24 8.35 -1.37 -0.92
C GLN A 24 8.27 -1.75 0.57
N LYS A 25 7.42 -2.70 0.93
CA LYS A 25 7.38 -3.28 2.28
C LYS A 25 8.68 -4.00 2.63
N ASN A 26 9.20 -4.84 1.74
CA ASN A 26 10.46 -5.58 1.95
C ASN A 26 11.67 -4.63 2.04
N ALA A 27 11.62 -3.47 1.37
CA ALA A 27 12.61 -2.41 1.51
C ALA A 27 12.49 -1.62 2.84
N GLY A 28 11.47 -1.90 3.65
CA GLY A 28 11.18 -1.23 4.92
C GLY A 28 10.58 0.17 4.75
N LEU A 29 10.10 0.51 3.56
CA LEU A 29 9.49 1.82 3.26
C LEU A 29 8.00 1.86 3.61
N LEU A 30 7.34 0.70 3.64
CA LEU A 30 5.94 0.55 4.03
C LEU A 30 5.79 -0.43 5.19
N SER A 31 4.91 -0.11 6.13
CA SER A 31 4.29 -1.06 7.06
C SER A 31 2.88 -1.41 6.59
N TYR A 32 2.30 -2.46 7.16
CA TYR A 32 0.88 -2.75 6.97
C TYR A 32 0.25 -3.20 8.28
N ARG A 33 -1.06 -2.97 8.38
CA ARG A 33 -1.92 -3.50 9.44
C ARG A 33 -3.08 -4.27 8.84
N TRP A 34 -3.50 -5.31 9.54
CA TRP A 34 -4.77 -5.98 9.24
C TRP A 34 -5.89 -5.21 9.90
N GLU A 35 -6.98 -5.03 9.15
CA GLU A 35 -8.20 -4.43 9.67
C GLU A 35 -9.35 -5.34 9.28
N GLU A 36 -10.16 -5.72 10.27
CA GLU A 36 -11.36 -6.47 10.03
C GLU A 36 -12.32 -5.67 9.16
N SER A 37 -12.94 -6.33 8.20
CA SER A 37 -13.96 -5.71 7.37
C SER A 37 -15.32 -5.98 7.98
N GLN A 38 -16.21 -4.99 7.96
CA GLN A 38 -17.60 -5.17 8.40
C GLN A 38 -18.32 -6.28 7.62
N GLN A 39 -17.90 -6.54 6.38
CA GLN A 39 -18.29 -7.71 5.60
C GLN A 39 -17.11 -8.18 4.75
N GLY A 40 -16.84 -9.50 4.77
CA GLY A 40 -15.79 -10.15 3.97
C GLY A 40 -14.44 -10.32 4.68
N PRO A 41 -13.41 -10.80 3.95
CA PRO A 41 -12.10 -11.09 4.52
C PRO A 41 -11.40 -9.82 5.05
N PRO A 42 -10.47 -9.95 6.00
CA PRO A 42 -9.73 -8.82 6.54
C PRO A 42 -8.92 -8.11 5.46
N ARG A 43 -8.83 -6.78 5.56
CA ARG A 43 -8.12 -5.92 4.61
C ARG A 43 -6.73 -5.59 5.15
N LYS A 44 -5.77 -5.46 4.23
CA LYS A 44 -4.45 -4.89 4.54
C LYS A 44 -4.46 -3.41 4.22
N TYR A 45 -4.16 -2.58 5.22
CA TYR A 45 -3.90 -1.15 5.05
C TYR A 45 -2.40 -0.92 5.13
N TYR A 46 -1.83 -0.29 4.11
CA TYR A 46 -0.41 0.03 4.03
C TYR A 46 -0.17 1.49 4.45
N GLU A 47 0.95 1.78 5.05
CA GLU A 47 1.33 3.14 5.42
C GLU A 47 2.84 3.33 5.29
N LEU A 48 3.28 4.58 5.11
CA LEU A 48 4.70 4.91 5.07
C LEU A 48 5.32 4.78 6.46
N THR A 49 6.43 4.05 6.54
CA THR A 49 7.29 4.07 7.73
C THR A 49 8.03 5.41 7.82
N ASP A 50 8.68 5.70 8.94
CA ASP A 50 9.53 6.89 9.05
C ASP A 50 10.70 6.86 8.05
N LYS A 51 11.20 5.65 7.72
CA LYS A 51 12.17 5.47 6.63
C LYS A 51 11.55 5.82 5.28
N GLY A 52 10.32 5.37 5.01
CA GLY A 52 9.57 5.71 3.81
C GLY A 52 9.32 7.22 3.65
N LYS A 53 8.95 7.91 4.74
CA LYS A 53 8.75 9.36 4.75
C LYS A 53 10.05 10.12 4.47
N LYS A 54 11.19 9.66 5.02
CA LYS A 54 12.51 10.26 4.76
C LYS A 54 12.96 10.05 3.32
N TYR A 55 12.64 8.90 2.72
CA TYR A 55 12.98 8.59 1.31
C TYR A 55 12.25 9.49 0.29
N LEU A 56 11.08 10.02 0.65
CA LEU A 56 10.28 10.90 -0.21
C LEU A 56 10.64 12.39 -0.11
N ARG A 57 11.52 12.77 0.83
CA ARG A 57 12.06 14.14 0.93
C ARG A 57 13.27 14.29 0.03
#